data_AF-A0A9N9FWD9-F1
#
_entry.id   AF-A0A9N9FWD9-F1
#
_cell.length_a   1.000
_cell.length_b   1.000
_cell.length_c   1.000
_cell.angle_alpha   90.00
_cell.angle_beta   90.00
_cell.angle_gamma   90.00
#
_symmetry.space_group_name_H-M   'P 1'
#
loop_
_entity.id
_entity.type
_entity.pdbx_description
1 polymer ?
#
loop_
_entity_poly.entity_id
_entity_poly.type
_entity_poly.pdbx_seq_one_letter_code
_entity_poly.pdbx_strand_id
1 'polypeptide(L)' 'KEQKIKCYVEKENARISTKAHDTDAGFDLYYPEKESLILPFEETTVIDLEIAVEVPENKKLLSKEEL' A
#
# COMPACT_ATOMS: atom_id res chain seq x y z
N LYS A 1 -0.32 -20.25 -11.46
CA LYS A 1 0.99 -19.56 -11.31
C LYS A 1 0.82 -18.52 -10.23
N GLU A 2 1.61 -18.59 -9.15
CA GLU A 2 1.63 -17.55 -8.11
C GLU A 2 2.11 -16.24 -8.74
N GLN A 3 1.32 -15.19 -8.65
CA GLN A 3 1.73 -13.86 -9.10
C GLN A 3 2.48 -13.19 -7.95
N LYS A 4 3.70 -12.73 -8.21
CA LYS A 4 4.54 -12.03 -7.22
C LYS A 4 4.51 -10.54 -7.53
N ILE A 5 4.33 -9.72 -6.51
CA ILE A 5 4.43 -8.26 -6.57
C ILE A 5 5.80 -7.88 -5.99
N LYS A 6 6.53 -6.98 -6.64
CA LYS A 6 7.81 -6.48 -6.11
C LYS A 6 7.55 -5.22 -5.28
N CYS A 7 8.13 -5.19 -4.08
CA CYS A 7 8.10 -4.05 -3.18
C CYS A 7 9.53 -3.67 -2.83
N TYR A 8 9.84 -2.38 -2.90
CA TYR A 8 11.15 -1.81 -2.64
C TYR A 8 11.04 -0.88 -1.44
N VAL A 9 11.99 -0.99 -0.51
CA VAL A 9 12.09 -0.11 0.66
C VAL A 9 13.04 1.02 0.31
N GLU A 10 12.59 2.26 0.45
CA GLU A 10 13.39 3.45 0.11
C GLU A 10 14.16 4.00 1.32
N LYS A 11 13.65 3.77 2.55
CA LYS A 11 14.29 4.16 3.81
C LYS A 11 14.26 3.06 4.86
N GLU A 12 15.20 3.10 5.80
CA GLU A 12 15.39 2.08 6.83
C GLU A 12 14.15 1.80 7.70
N ASN A 13 13.31 2.80 7.93
CA ASN A 13 12.11 2.64 8.77
C ASN A 13 10.86 2.18 7.99
N ALA A 14 10.92 2.10 6.66
CA ALA A 14 9.78 1.65 5.87
C ALA A 14 9.54 0.15 6.07
N ARG A 15 8.27 -0.25 6.01
CA ARG A 15 7.86 -1.65 6.19
C ARG A 15 7.20 -2.19 4.94
N ILE A 16 7.68 -3.35 4.48
CA ILE A 16 7.05 -4.09 3.38
C ILE A 16 5.63 -4.48 3.80
N SER A 17 4.67 -4.13 2.94
CA SER A 17 3.26 -4.47 3.11
C SER A 17 3.04 -5.97 3.05
N THR A 18 2.20 -6.46 3.95
CA THR A 18 1.86 -7.88 4.08
C THR A 18 0.35 -8.05 4.08
N LYS A 19 -0.12 -9.24 3.70
CA LYS A 19 -1.50 -9.64 3.99
C LYS A 19 -1.59 -10.09 5.45
N ALA A 20 -2.68 -9.73 6.13
CA ALA A 20 -2.98 -10.31 7.43
C ALA A 20 -3.42 -11.78 7.28
N HIS A 21 -4.19 -12.07 6.23
CA HIS A 21 -4.67 -13.41 5.88
C HIS A 21 -4.55 -13.68 4.37
N ASP A 22 -4.36 -14.94 3.98
CA ASP A 22 -4.17 -15.32 2.56
C ASP A 22 -5.37 -14.93 1.68
N THR A 23 -6.57 -14.95 2.26
CA THR A 23 -7.84 -14.63 1.61
C THR A 23 -8.10 -13.14 1.45
N ASP A 24 -7.28 -12.27 2.04
CA ASP A 24 -7.52 -10.83 2.00
C ASP A 24 -7.34 -10.28 0.58
N ALA A 25 -8.19 -9.32 0.23
CA ALA A 25 -8.16 -8.67 -1.08
C ALA A 25 -7.01 -7.64 -1.19
N GLY A 26 -6.50 -7.15 -0.06
CA GLY A 26 -5.50 -6.07 0.02
C GLY A 26 -4.27 -6.46 0.84
N PHE A 27 -3.35 -5.51 0.93
CA PHE A 27 -2.17 -5.55 1.80
C PHE A 27 -2.24 -4.39 2.78
N ASP A 28 -1.75 -4.60 3.99
CA ASP A 28 -1.68 -3.55 5.00
C ASP A 28 -0.55 -2.56 4.67
N LEU A 29 -0.83 -1.28 4.89
CA LEU A 29 0.12 -0.19 4.76
C LEU A 29 0.48 0.34 6.15
N TYR A 30 1.76 0.66 6.36
CA TYR A 30 2.29 1.03 7.67
C TYR A 30 2.94 2.41 7.62
N TYR A 31 2.57 3.26 8.57
CA TYR A 31 3.23 4.55 8.78
C TYR A 31 4.72 4.31 9.11
N PRO A 32 5.67 4.92 8.37
CA PRO A 32 7.08 4.56 8.48
C PRO A 32 7.78 5.22 9.67
N GLU A 33 7.24 6.31 10.23
CA GLU A 33 7.91 7.03 11.31
C GLU A 33 7.64 6.42 12.69
N LYS A 34 8.61 6.58 13.59
CA LYS A 34 8.52 6.10 14.98
C LYS A 34 7.78 7.07 15.89
N GLU A 35 7.68 8.34 15.49
CA GLU A 35 7.02 9.39 16.26
C GLU A 35 5.53 9.43 15.96
N SER A 36 4.71 9.77 16.96
CA SER A 36 3.26 9.92 16.77
C SER A 36 2.93 11.05 15.81
N LEU A 37 2.11 10.76 14.79
CA LEU A 37 1.53 11.77 13.92
C LEU A 37 0.22 12.30 14.52
N ILE A 38 0.10 13.62 14.67
CA ILE A 38 -1.16 14.28 15.06
C ILE A 38 -1.90 14.66 13.77
N LEU A 39 -3.10 14.10 13.59
CA LEU A 39 -3.94 14.41 12.43
C LEU A 39 -4.85 15.61 12.75
N PRO A 40 -4.81 16.69 11.95
CA PRO A 40 -5.74 17.79 12.09
C PRO A 40 -7.17 17.34 11.81
N PHE A 41 -8.11 17.83 12.62
CA PHE A 41 -9.53 17.49 12.48
C PHE A 41 -10.09 18.09 11.19
N GLU A 42 -10.89 17.30 10.44
CA GLU A 42 -11.52 17.70 9.16
C GLU A 42 -10.55 18.06 8.02
N GLU A 43 -9.27 17.77 8.18
CA GLU A 43 -8.25 17.99 7.14
C GLU A 43 -7.78 16.67 6.51
N THR A 44 -7.23 16.77 5.30
CA THR A 44 -6.62 15.63 4.60
C THR A 44 -5.11 15.68 4.71
N THR A 45 -4.51 14.59 5.17
CA THR A 45 -3.04 14.43 5.25
C THR A 45 -2.58 13.39 4.24
N VAL A 46 -1.53 13.72 3.49
CA VAL A 46 -0.83 12.77 2.62
C VAL A 46 0.33 12.20 3.41
N ILE A 47 0.40 10.87 3.51
CA ILE A 47 1.46 10.15 4.19
C ILE A 47 2.30 9.45 3.14
N ASP A 48 3.60 9.75 3.12
CA ASP A 48 4.57 8.97 2.37
C ASP A 48 4.90 7.70 3.15
N LEU A 49 4.87 6.55 2.47
CA LEU A 49 5.12 5.24 3.07
C LEU A 49 6.56 4.77 2.88
N GLU A 50 7.38 5.51 2.12
CA GLU A 50 8.79 5.20 1.88
C GLU A 50 9.00 3.81 1.24
N ILE A 51 8.00 3.37 0.47
CA ILE A 51 8.03 2.14 -0.32
C ILE A 51 7.59 2.40 -1.77
N ALA A 52 8.22 1.69 -2.70
CA ALA A 52 7.79 1.64 -4.10
C ALA A 52 7.28 0.24 -4.45
N VAL A 53 6.21 0.17 -5.24
CA VAL A 53 5.56 -1.10 -5.61
C VAL A 53 5.45 -1.22 -7.13
N GLU A 54 5.94 -2.34 -7.67
CA GLU A 54 5.76 -2.71 -9.08
C GLU A 54 4.41 -3.40 -9.23
N VAL A 55 3.41 -2.65 -9.71
CA VAL A 55 2.07 -3.19 -9.95
C VAL A 55 2.06 -3.99 -11.25
N PRO A 56 1.63 -5.27 -11.25
CA PRO A 56 1.61 -6.07 -12.47
C PRO A 56 0.60 -5.51 -13.49
N GLU A 57 1.00 -5.48 -14.76
CA GLU A 57 0.24 -4.89 -15.89
C GLU A 57 -1.13 -5.53 -16.14
N ASN A 58 -1.39 -6.72 -15.59
CA ASN A 58 -2.60 -7.51 -15.87
C ASN A 58 -3.82 -7.15 -14.99
N LYS A 59 -3.84 -5.99 -14.34
CA LYS A 59 -5.05 -5.48 -13.71
C LYS A 59 -6.02 -5.05 -14.80
N LYS A 60 -6.89 -5.96 -15.26
CA LYS A 60 -8.13 -5.60 -15.97
C LYS A 60 -8.84 -4.55 -15.09
N LEU A 61 -8.70 -3.28 -15.46
CA LEU A 61 -9.53 -2.21 -14.98
C LEU A 61 -10.95 -2.58 -15.40
N LEU A 62 -11.83 -2.88 -14.44
CA LEU A 62 -13.26 -2.89 -14.72
C LEU A 62 -13.59 -1.46 -15.18
N SER A 63 -13.71 -1.26 -16.48
CA SER A 63 -14.22 -0.01 -17.02
C SER A 63 -15.63 0.17 -16.48
N LYS A 64 -16.01 1.42 -16.21
CA LYS A 64 -17.27 1.85 -15.59
C LYS A 64 -18.55 1.46 -16.36
N GLU A 65 -18.48 0.58 -17.34
CA GLU A 65 -19.59 0.16 -18.19
C GLU A 65 -20.23 -1.18 -17.76
N GLU A 66 -19.73 -1.82 -16.69
CA GLU A 66 -20.30 -3.07 -16.14
C GLU A 66 -21.04 -2.88 -14.79
N LEU A 67 -21.66 -1.71 -14.54
CA LEU A 67 -22.64 -1.48 -13.46
C LEU A 67 -23.96 -0.96 -14.03
#